data_AF-A0A3B0A3Y9-F1
#
_entry.id   AF-A0A3B0A3Y9-F1
#
_cell.length_a   1.000
_cell.length_b   1.000
_cell.length_c   1.000
_cell.angle_alpha   90.00
_cell.angle_beta   90.00
_cell.angle_gamma   90.00
#
_symmetry.space_group_name_H-M   'P 1'
#
loop_
_entity.id
_entity.type
_entity.pdbx_description
1 polymer ?
#
loop_
_entity_poly.entity_id
_entity_poly.type
_entity_poly.pdbx_seq_one_letter_code
_entity_poly.pdbx_strand_id
1 'polypeptide(L)'
;MLAPSFVEWLMGLPAHWVTGPTPDLPRTGALRVLGNGVVPAQAATALRLLLCRHAVSVPNANRRVIEGQTHVAAPGVLAPALEWFFSR
;
A
#
# COMPACT_ATOMS: atom_id res chain seq x y z
N MET A 1 10.12 -22.60 9.12
CA MET A 1 8.86 -21.82 9.28
C MET A 1 9.23 -20.37 9.57
N LEU A 2 8.77 -19.42 8.75
CA LEU A 2 9.11 -18.00 8.88
C LEU A 2 8.22 -17.32 9.95
N ALA A 3 8.81 -16.55 10.87
CA ALA A 3 8.04 -15.83 11.89
C ALA A 3 7.47 -14.51 11.32
N PRO A 4 6.18 -14.19 11.48
CA PRO A 4 5.61 -12.94 10.98
C PRO A 4 6.32 -11.69 11.53
N SER A 5 6.70 -11.71 12.81
CA SER A 5 7.43 -10.60 13.45
C SER A 5 8.81 -10.36 12.83
N PHE A 6 9.46 -11.42 12.35
CA PHE A 6 10.72 -11.30 11.62
C PHE A 6 10.53 -10.65 10.24
N VAL A 7 9.44 -10.96 9.54
CA VAL A 7 9.12 -10.31 8.25
C VAL A 7 8.75 -8.85 8.45
N GLU A 8 7.96 -8.54 9.48
CA GLU A 8 7.62 -7.16 9.86
C GLU A 8 8.88 -6.32 10.12
N TRP A 9 9.84 -6.88 10.88
CA TRP A 9 11.15 -6.26 11.10
C TRP A 9 11.96 -6.11 9.80
N LEU A 10 11.97 -7.13 8.93
CA LEU A 10 12.69 -7.09 7.65
C LEU A 10 12.15 -5.99 6.73
N MET A 11 10.84 -5.74 6.76
CA MET A 11 10.22 -4.63 6.03
C MET A 11 10.55 -3.26 6.63
N GLY A 12 11.15 -3.19 7.83
CA GLY A 12 11.42 -1.94 8.54
C GLY A 12 10.15 -1.27 9.06
N LEU A 13 9.10 -2.05 9.32
CA LEU A 13 7.88 -1.56 9.94
C LEU A 13 8.09 -1.33 11.44
N PRO A 14 7.32 -0.43 12.07
CA PRO A 14 7.28 -0.33 13.53
C PRO A 14 6.92 -1.68 14.14
N ALA A 15 7.46 -1.98 15.32
CA ALA A 15 7.13 -3.20 16.04
C ALA A 15 5.62 -3.26 16.32
N HIS A 16 5.05 -4.45 16.16
CA HIS A 16 3.63 -4.75 16.37
C HIS A 16 2.68 -4.09 15.36
N TRP A 17 3.18 -3.64 14.20
CA TRP A 17 2.34 -3.00 13.18
C TRP A 17 1.31 -3.95 12.56
N VAL A 18 1.71 -5.19 12.25
CA VAL A 18 0.81 -6.26 11.75
C VAL A 18 0.66 -7.35 12.80
N THR A 19 1.70 -7.58 13.60
CA THR A 19 1.79 -8.64 14.59
C THR A 19 1.31 -8.24 15.98
N GLY A 20 0.74 -7.05 16.13
CA GLY A 20 0.15 -6.56 17.37
C GLY A 20 -1.25 -7.12 17.66
N PRO A 21 -1.79 -6.83 18.86
CA PRO A 21 -3.11 -7.29 19.30
C PRO A 21 -4.28 -6.68 18.51
N THR A 22 -4.01 -5.72 17.64
CA THR A 22 -4.97 -5.21 16.65
C THR A 22 -4.14 -4.98 15.40
N PRO A 23 -4.39 -5.70 14.29
CA PRO A 23 -5.65 -6.37 13.90
C PRO A 23 -5.93 -7.81 14.41
N ASP A 24 -5.12 -8.38 15.33
CA ASP A 24 -5.28 -9.77 15.84
C ASP A 24 -5.36 -10.84 14.74
N LEU A 25 -4.41 -10.79 13.80
CA LEU A 25 -4.40 -11.69 12.67
C LEU A 25 -3.82 -13.06 13.07
N PRO A 26 -4.43 -14.18 12.62
CA PRO A 26 -3.77 -15.47 12.71
C PRO A 26 -2.47 -15.44 11.89
N ARG A 27 -1.48 -16.27 12.25
CA ARG A 27 -0.15 -16.31 11.63
C ARG A 27 -0.19 -16.27 10.09
N THR A 28 -1.08 -17.07 9.48
CA THR A 28 -1.22 -17.17 8.03
C THR A 28 -1.73 -15.85 7.43
N GLY A 29 -2.65 -15.16 8.11
CA GLY A 29 -3.13 -13.83 7.73
C GLY A 29 -2.03 -12.77 7.84
N ALA A 30 -1.27 -12.77 8.93
CA ALA A 30 -0.15 -11.84 9.11
C ALA A 30 0.91 -12.00 8.01
N LEU A 31 1.26 -13.25 7.64
CA LEU A 31 2.19 -13.50 6.54
C LEU A 31 1.64 -13.11 5.17
N ARG A 32 0.32 -13.27 4.95
CA ARG A 32 -0.31 -12.81 3.69
C ARG A 32 -0.30 -11.29 3.59
N VAL A 33 -0.60 -10.57 4.68
CA VAL A 33 -0.51 -9.10 4.71
C VAL A 33 0.92 -8.64 4.48
N LEU A 34 1.88 -9.19 5.22
CA LEU A 34 3.29 -8.81 5.10
C LEU A 34 3.87 -9.20 3.73
N GLY A 35 3.50 -10.37 3.19
CA GLY A 35 3.97 -10.85 1.89
C GLY A 35 3.42 -10.09 0.70
N ASN A 36 2.21 -9.51 0.81
CA ASN A 36 1.63 -8.64 -0.22
C ASN A 36 1.94 -7.15 0.00
N GLY A 37 2.47 -6.79 1.17
CA GLY A 37 2.82 -5.41 1.51
C GLY A 37 4.05 -4.90 0.75
N VAL A 38 4.16 -3.59 0.62
CA VAL A 38 5.32 -2.93 0.01
C VAL A 38 6.33 -2.57 1.09
N VAL A 39 7.64 -2.75 0.82
CA VAL A 39 8.71 -2.27 1.70
C VAL A 39 8.70 -0.73 1.71
N PRO A 40 8.45 -0.06 2.87
CA PRO A 40 8.34 1.40 2.95
C PRO A 40 9.54 2.15 2.34
N ALA A 41 10.75 1.66 2.52
CA ALA A 41 11.95 2.28 1.94
C ALA A 41 11.95 2.23 0.39
N GLN A 42 11.48 1.13 -0.20
CA GLN A 42 11.33 1.00 -1.65
C GLN A 42 10.22 1.92 -2.17
N ALA A 43 9.08 1.97 -1.46
CA ALA A 43 7.98 2.88 -1.80
C ALA A 43 8.41 4.35 -1.76
N ALA A 44 9.11 4.77 -0.70
CA ALA A 44 9.64 6.12 -0.57
C ALA A 44 10.61 6.47 -1.72
N THR A 45 11.47 5.54 -2.12
CA THR A 45 12.39 5.72 -3.25
C THR A 45 11.62 5.86 -4.56
N ALA A 46 10.65 4.99 -4.83
CA ALA A 46 9.80 5.06 -6.03
C ALA A 46 9.04 6.39 -6.11
N LEU A 47 8.48 6.85 -4.98
CA LEU A 47 7.79 8.14 -4.90
C LEU A 47 8.74 9.30 -5.19
N ARG A 48 9.96 9.29 -4.63
CA ARG A 48 10.98 10.32 -4.94
C ARG A 48 11.32 10.34 -6.42
N LEU A 49 11.54 9.19 -7.04
CA LEU A 49 11.81 9.10 -8.49
C LEU A 49 10.64 9.63 -9.32
N LEU A 50 9.41 9.29 -8.93
CA LEU A 50 8.19 9.73 -9.62
C LEU A 50 7.93 11.23 -9.46
N LEU A 51 8.21 11.81 -8.30
CA LEU A 51 8.06 13.25 -8.08
C LEU A 51 9.18 14.03 -8.76
N CYS A 52 10.44 13.56 -8.71
CA CYS A 52 11.56 14.21 -9.39
C CYS A 52 11.39 14.20 -10.93
N ARG A 53 10.90 13.09 -11.52
CA ARG A 53 10.61 13.06 -12.97
C ARG A 53 9.46 13.99 -13.36
N HIS A 54 8.45 14.17 -12.49
CA HIS A 54 7.33 15.08 -12.75
C HIS A 54 7.66 16.55 -12.45
N ALA A 55 8.67 16.82 -11.63
CA ALA A 55 9.17 18.17 -11.37
C ALA A 55 9.88 18.78 -12.59
N VAL A 56 10.36 17.94 -13.52
CA VAL A 56 10.86 18.38 -14.83
C VAL A 56 9.68 18.42 -15.82
N SER A 57 9.10 19.63 -15.94
CA SER A 57 8.17 20.04 -17.01
C SER A 57 6.83 19.29 -17.09
N VAL A 58 5.83 19.80 -16.38
CA VAL A 58 4.47 19.89 -16.93
C VAL A 58 4.12 21.37 -17.04
N PRO A 59 4.36 22.02 -18.20
CA PRO A 59 3.67 23.26 -18.51
C PRO A 59 2.19 22.92 -18.50
N ASN A 60 1.41 23.60 -17.66
CA ASN A 60 -0.02 23.38 -17.51
C ASN A 60 -0.75 23.73 -18.82
N ALA A 61 -0.82 22.77 -19.75
CA ALA A 61 -1.59 22.88 -20.99
C ALA A 61 -2.96 22.19 -20.87
N ASN A 62 -3.27 21.51 -19.75
CA ASN A 62 -4.41 20.59 -19.73
C ASN A 62 -5.24 20.56 -18.43
N ARG A 63 -5.38 21.70 -17.74
CA ARG A 63 -6.30 21.83 -16.61
C ARG A 63 -7.77 21.54 -16.96
N ARG A 64 -8.16 21.67 -18.24
CA ARG A 64 -9.55 21.48 -18.70
C ARG A 64 -9.97 20.02 -18.90
N VAL A 65 -9.04 19.07 -18.96
CA VAL A 65 -9.38 17.64 -19.18
C VAL A 65 -9.62 16.88 -17.87
N ILE A 66 -9.04 17.34 -16.75
CA ILE A 66 -9.12 16.64 -15.46
C ILE A 66 -10.42 16.94 -14.70
N GLU A 67 -11.10 18.05 -15.00
CA GLU A 67 -12.40 18.39 -14.39
C GLU A 67 -13.55 17.47 -14.84
N GLY A 68 -13.35 16.63 -15.89
CA GLY A 68 -14.38 15.73 -16.42
C GLY A 68 -14.15 14.22 -16.19
N GLN A 69 -13.00 13.78 -15.67
CA GLN A 69 -12.62 12.35 -15.64
C GLN A 69 -12.12 11.82 -14.28
N THR A 70 -12.47 12.47 -13.18
CA THR A 70 -12.31 11.86 -11.86
C THR A 70 -13.47 10.90 -11.59
N HIS A 71 -13.39 9.69 -12.15
CA HIS A 71 -14.17 8.58 -11.62
C HIS A 71 -13.53 8.19 -10.27
N VAL A 72 -13.81 8.98 -9.24
CA VAL A 72 -13.54 8.57 -7.85
C VAL A 72 -14.27 7.25 -7.68
N ALA A 73 -13.51 6.17 -7.46
CA ALA A 73 -14.10 4.87 -7.18
C ALA A 73 -15.10 5.05 -6.04
N ALA A 74 -16.36 4.65 -6.26
CA ALA A 74 -17.40 4.79 -5.26
C ALA A 74 -16.90 4.16 -3.94
N PRO A 75 -17.19 4.77 -2.77
CA PRO A 75 -16.62 4.39 -1.48
C PRO A 75 -16.91 2.94 -1.02
N GLY A 76 -17.57 2.10 -1.83
CA GLY A 76 -17.80 0.67 -1.59
C GLY A 76 -16.96 -0.31 -2.42
N VAL A 77 -16.09 0.14 -3.33
CA VAL A 77 -15.33 -0.80 -4.21
C VAL A 77 -14.16 -1.48 -3.48
N LEU A 78 -13.62 -0.86 -2.42
CA LEU A 78 -12.45 -1.38 -1.70
C LEU A 78 -12.81 -2.46 -0.67
N ALA A 79 -14.01 -2.43 -0.10
CA ALA A 79 -14.45 -3.43 0.89
C ALA A 79 -14.40 -4.88 0.35
N PRO A 80 -14.98 -5.20 -0.83
CA PRO A 80 -14.91 -6.56 -1.36
C PRO A 80 -13.51 -6.94 -1.85
N ALA A 81 -12.69 -5.98 -2.28
CA ALA A 81 -11.31 -6.25 -2.66
C ALA A 81 -10.48 -6.72 -1.45
N LEU A 82 -10.64 -6.05 -0.29
CA LEU A 82 -10.00 -6.44 0.96
C LEU A 82 -10.51 -7.81 1.44
N GLU A 83 -11.83 -8.05 1.43
CA GLU A 83 -12.41 -9.36 1.78
C GLU A 83 -11.89 -10.50 0.89
N TRP A 84 -11.80 -10.29 -0.43
CA TRP A 84 -11.24 -11.28 -1.35
C TRP A 84 -9.76 -11.57 -1.05
N PHE A 85 -8.98 -10.55 -0.74
CA PHE A 85 -7.57 -10.66 -0.34
C PHE A 85 -7.36 -11.40 1.00
N PHE A 86 -8.35 -11.45 1.89
CA PHE A 86 -8.29 -12.19 3.16
C PHE A 86 -8.93 -13.59 3.09
N SER A 87 -9.90 -13.81 2.19
CA SER A 87 -10.64 -15.08 2.02
C SER A 87 -9.85 -16.19 1.30
N ARG A 88 -8.82 -15.88 0.51
CA ARG A 88 -8.07 -16.86 -0.32
C ARG A 88 -6.59 -17.04 0.04
#